data_AF-P0A049-F1
#
_entry.id   AF-P0A049-F1
#
_cell.length_a   1.000
_cell.length_b   1.000
_cell.length_c   1.000
_cell.angle_alpha   90.00
_cell.angle_beta   90.00
_cell.angle_gamma   90.00
#
_symmetry.space_group_name_H-M   'P 1'
#
loop_
_entity.id
_entity.type
_entity.pdbx_description
1 polymer ?
#
loop_
_entity_poly.entity_id
_entity_poly.type
_entity_poly.pdbx_seq_one_letter_code
_entity_poly.pdbx_strand_id
1 'polypeptide(L)'
;MDKQVRNTTEIVRLAKQKSKKTREKVDKAISKFSIEGKVINFNSIAKEANVSKSWLYKEHDIRQRIESLRERQITANVVSKPKKSSRSEEILIKTLKRRVMELEKENKKLQNQIQKLYGDLYNKE
;
A
#
# COMPACT_ATOMS: atom_id res chain seq x y z
N MET A 1 -47.35 -12.68 -5.33
CA MET A 1 -46.17 -12.78 -4.44
C MET A 1 -44.95 -12.35 -5.23
N ASP A 2 -44.72 -11.04 -5.28
CA ASP A 2 -43.56 -10.50 -5.99
C ASP A 2 -42.30 -10.96 -5.22
N LYS A 3 -41.54 -11.89 -5.79
CA LYS A 3 -40.33 -12.41 -5.13
C LYS A 3 -39.34 -11.26 -5.07
N GLN A 4 -39.18 -10.64 -3.90
CA GLN A 4 -38.18 -9.62 -3.67
C GLN A 4 -36.85 -10.08 -4.28
N VAL A 5 -36.43 -9.43 -5.37
CA VAL A 5 -35.22 -9.80 -6.08
C VAL A 5 -34.08 -9.64 -5.09
N ARG A 6 -33.47 -10.75 -4.69
CA ARG A 6 -32.38 -10.78 -3.73
C ARG A 6 -31.19 -10.03 -4.32
N ASN A 7 -31.07 -8.75 -4.02
CA ASN A 7 -29.96 -7.89 -4.45
C ASN A 7 -28.66 -8.20 -3.66
N THR A 8 -28.39 -9.48 -3.48
CA THR A 8 -27.27 -10.04 -2.71
C THR A 8 -25.93 -9.69 -3.37
N THR A 9 -25.90 -9.63 -4.69
CA THR A 9 -24.71 -9.25 -5.47
C THR A 9 -24.26 -7.83 -5.18
N GLU A 10 -25.17 -6.84 -5.23
CA GLU A 10 -24.81 -5.45 -4.96
C GLU A 10 -24.47 -5.23 -3.47
N ILE A 11 -25.16 -5.89 -2.54
CA ILE A 11 -24.82 -5.83 -1.11
C ILE A 11 -23.39 -6.33 -0.87
N VAL A 12 -23.03 -7.49 -1.44
CA VAL A 12 -21.68 -8.06 -1.35
C VAL A 12 -20.65 -7.13 -1.99
N ARG A 13 -20.96 -6.54 -3.14
CA ARG A 13 -20.09 -5.59 -3.84
C ARG A 13 -19.84 -4.33 -2.99
N LEU A 14 -20.88 -3.72 -2.44
CA LEU A 14 -20.79 -2.55 -1.57
C LEU A 14 -20.00 -2.84 -0.29
N ALA A 15 -20.20 -4.02 0.31
CA ALA A 15 -19.43 -4.46 1.47
C ALA A 15 -17.93 -4.59 1.15
N LYS A 16 -17.59 -5.19 0.00
CA LYS A 16 -16.19 -5.28 -0.47
C LYS A 16 -15.59 -3.90 -0.72
N GLN A 17 -16.34 -3.00 -1.37
CA GLN A 17 -15.88 -1.63 -1.61
C GLN A 17 -15.65 -0.86 -0.30
N LYS A 18 -16.54 -1.02 0.68
CA LYS A 18 -16.38 -0.43 2.02
C LYS A 18 -15.12 -0.97 2.69
N SER A 19 -14.89 -2.28 2.67
CA SER A 19 -13.69 -2.89 3.23
C SER A 19 -12.41 -2.35 2.58
N LYS A 20 -12.37 -2.27 1.25
CA LYS A 20 -11.24 -1.69 0.50
C LYS A 20 -10.96 -0.24 0.92
N LYS A 21 -12.00 0.60 0.97
CA LYS A 21 -11.87 2.01 1.40
C LYS A 21 -11.35 2.12 2.84
N THR A 22 -11.79 1.25 3.74
CA THR A 22 -11.28 1.22 5.12
C THR A 22 -9.80 0.85 5.16
N ARG A 23 -9.39 -0.17 4.41
CA ARG A 23 -7.99 -0.59 4.30
C ARG A 23 -7.10 0.55 3.78
N GLU A 24 -7.52 1.23 2.72
CA GLU A 24 -6.81 2.40 2.19
C GLU A 24 -6.63 3.53 3.22
N LYS A 25 -7.65 3.78 4.08
CA LYS A 25 -7.53 4.77 5.17
C LYS A 25 -6.49 4.36 6.21
N VAL A 26 -6.47 3.08 6.57
CA VAL A 26 -5.48 2.55 7.52
C VAL A 26 -4.07 2.60 6.94
N ASP A 27 -3.91 2.23 5.67
CA ASP A 27 -2.61 2.32 4.99
C ASP A 27 -2.08 3.76 4.94
N LYS A 28 -2.96 4.73 4.67
CA LYS A 28 -2.61 6.16 4.72
C LYS A 28 -2.20 6.59 6.13
N ALA A 29 -2.93 6.17 7.16
CA ALA A 29 -2.60 6.47 8.55
C ALA A 29 -1.23 5.91 8.96
N ILE A 30 -0.96 4.64 8.62
CA ILE A 30 0.34 3.99 8.87
C ILE A 30 1.47 4.74 8.16
N SER A 31 1.26 5.09 6.88
CA SER A 31 2.27 5.79 6.08
C SER A 31 2.56 7.18 6.65
N LYS A 32 1.52 7.94 7.00
CA LYS A 32 1.64 9.25 7.65
C LYS A 32 2.45 9.17 8.94
N PHE A 33 2.14 8.21 9.82
CA PHE A 33 2.83 8.04 11.09
C PHE A 33 4.29 7.64 10.91
N SER A 34 4.57 6.82 9.90
CA SER A 34 5.94 6.43 9.55
C SER A 34 6.77 7.61 9.04
N ILE A 35 6.17 8.54 8.29
CA ILE A 35 6.84 9.75 7.77
C ILE A 35 7.05 10.77 8.89
N GLU A 36 6.03 11.00 9.72
CA GLU A 36 6.08 11.96 10.83
C GLU A 36 6.90 11.47 12.03
N GLY A 37 7.37 10.21 12.01
CA GLY A 37 8.10 9.60 13.13
C GLY A 37 7.25 9.40 14.39
N LYS A 38 5.92 9.41 14.26
CA LYS A 38 4.99 9.22 15.38
C LYS A 38 4.96 7.76 15.82
N VAL A 39 4.61 7.53 17.08
CA VAL A 39 4.49 6.18 17.65
C VAL A 39 3.34 5.43 16.96
N ILE A 40 3.69 4.31 16.34
CA ILE A 40 2.76 3.40 15.67
C ILE A 40 2.31 2.34 16.69
N ASN A 41 1.01 2.32 16.98
CA ASN A 41 0.36 1.27 17.74
C ASN A 41 -1.11 1.16 17.33
N PHE A 42 -1.79 0.09 17.73
CA PHE A 42 -3.20 -0.13 17.37
C PHE A 42 -4.13 1.03 17.78
N ASN A 43 -3.87 1.65 18.94
CA ASN A 43 -4.70 2.75 19.41
C ASN A 43 -4.51 4.02 18.58
N SER A 44 -3.26 4.34 18.23
CA SER A 44 -2.94 5.54 17.47
C SER A 44 -3.39 5.42 16.02
N ILE A 45 -3.19 4.26 15.39
CA ILE A 45 -3.68 3.97 14.03
C ILE A 45 -5.21 3.93 13.98
N ALA A 46 -5.88 3.31 14.97
CA ALA A 46 -7.34 3.28 15.04
C ALA A 46 -7.94 4.69 15.09
N LYS A 47 -7.36 5.57 15.90
CA LYS A 47 -7.79 6.98 16.01
C LYS A 47 -7.55 7.74 14.70
N GLU A 48 -6.36 7.63 14.11
CA GLU A 48 -6.01 8.35 12.89
C GLU A 48 -6.84 7.90 11.68
N ALA A 49 -7.03 6.59 11.50
CA ALA A 49 -7.80 6.05 10.38
C ALA A 49 -9.32 6.09 10.61
N ASN A 50 -9.76 6.47 11.81
CA ASN A 50 -11.14 6.42 12.28
C ASN A 50 -11.78 5.02 12.10
N VAL A 51 -11.07 3.99 12.58
CA VAL A 51 -11.50 2.59 12.55
C VAL A 51 -11.51 1.99 13.95
N SER A 52 -12.28 0.93 14.15
CA SER A 52 -12.27 0.22 15.43
C SER A 52 -11.02 -0.65 15.57
N LYS A 53 -10.52 -0.81 16.80
CA LYS A 53 -9.44 -1.76 17.11
C LYS A 53 -9.80 -3.18 16.70
N SER A 54 -11.07 -3.57 16.87
CA SER A 54 -11.57 -4.89 16.46
C SER A 54 -11.36 -5.13 14.96
N TRP A 55 -11.60 -4.13 14.12
CA TRP A 55 -11.34 -4.24 12.69
C TRP A 55 -9.85 -4.46 12.40
N LEU A 56 -8.96 -3.68 13.05
CA LEU A 56 -7.51 -3.85 12.90
C LEU A 56 -7.02 -5.23 13.33
N TYR A 57 -7.59 -5.82 14.38
CA TYR A 57 -7.22 -7.16 14.83
C TYR A 57 -7.72 -8.28 13.92
N LYS A 58 -8.84 -8.07 13.21
CA LYS A 58 -9.41 -9.03 12.26
C LYS A 58 -8.62 -9.11 10.96
N GLU A 59 -8.08 -7.98 10.51
CA GLU A 59 -7.35 -7.88 9.26
C GLU A 59 -5.88 -8.26 9.47
N HIS A 60 -5.54 -9.52 9.16
CA HIS A 60 -4.27 -10.16 9.57
C HIS A 60 -3.02 -9.44 9.01
N ASP A 61 -3.04 -9.06 7.74
CA ASP A 61 -1.93 -8.33 7.09
C ASP A 61 -1.69 -6.96 7.74
N ILE A 62 -2.77 -6.22 8.03
CA ILE A 62 -2.71 -4.93 8.71
C ILE A 62 -2.20 -5.10 10.14
N ARG A 63 -2.69 -6.11 10.86
CA ARG A 63 -2.24 -6.44 12.21
C ARG A 63 -0.73 -6.68 12.26
N GLN A 64 -0.24 -7.61 11.43
CA GLN A 64 1.18 -7.94 11.37
C GLN A 64 2.03 -6.73 10.98
N ARG A 65 1.54 -5.89 10.06
CA ARG A 65 2.22 -4.67 9.66
C ARG A 65 2.37 -3.67 10.82
N ILE A 66 1.30 -3.47 11.60
CA ILE A 66 1.33 -2.58 12.78
C ILE A 66 2.28 -3.13 13.86
N GLU A 67 2.22 -4.43 14.14
CA GLU A 67 3.10 -5.10 15.11
C GLU A 67 4.57 -4.96 14.69
N SER A 68 4.89 -5.31 13.45
CA SER A 68 6.26 -5.20 12.90
C SER A 68 6.80 -3.77 12.96
N LEU A 69 5.99 -2.77 12.61
CA LEU A 69 6.40 -1.36 12.65
C LEU A 69 6.62 -0.88 14.09
N ARG A 70 5.76 -1.30 15.02
CA ARG A 70 5.89 -1.00 16.44
C ARG A 70 7.16 -1.61 17.02
N GLU A 71 7.44 -2.87 16.73
CA GLU A 71 8.66 -3.56 17.17
C GLU A 71 9.92 -2.85 16.65
N ARG A 72 9.94 -2.50 15.36
CA ARG A 72 11.06 -1.74 14.78
C ARG A 72 11.27 -0.40 15.47
N GLN A 73 10.19 0.31 15.84
CA GLN A 73 10.31 1.57 16.58
C GLN A 73 10.86 1.36 17.99
N ILE A 74 10.44 0.31 18.69
CA ILE A 74 10.96 -0.05 20.01
C ILE A 74 12.45 -0.39 19.91
N THR A 75 12.82 -1.29 19.00
CA THR A 75 14.22 -1.70 18.78
C THR A 75 15.09 -0.52 18.37
N ALA A 76 14.61 0.37 17.49
CA ALA A 76 15.33 1.56 17.06
C ALA A 76 15.47 2.63 18.15
N ASN A 77 14.64 2.60 19.20
CA ASN A 77 14.81 3.45 20.37
C ASN A 77 15.81 2.84 21.37
N VAL A 78 15.87 1.50 21.45
CA VAL A 78 16.83 0.78 22.32
C VAL A 78 18.24 0.81 21.76
N VAL A 79 18.39 0.66 20.44
CA VAL A 79 19.69 0.78 19.76
C VAL A 79 19.89 2.26 19.39
N SER A 80 20.74 2.96 20.13
CA SER A 80 21.16 4.34 19.80
C SER A 80 21.47 4.43 18.31
N LYS A 81 20.64 5.16 17.55
CA LYS A 81 20.76 5.27 16.09
C LYS A 81 22.18 5.73 15.73
N PRO A 82 23.02 4.95 15.02
CA PRO A 82 24.10 5.57 14.27
C PRO A 82 23.44 6.50 13.26
N LYS A 83 23.83 7.78 13.26
CA LYS A 83 23.41 8.74 12.23
C LYS A 83 23.79 8.13 10.88
N LYS A 84 22.81 7.62 10.12
CA LYS A 84 23.04 7.22 8.73
C LYS A 84 23.60 8.46 8.03
N SER A 85 24.78 8.34 7.41
CA SER A 85 25.40 9.50 6.78
C SER A 85 24.52 9.94 5.62
N SER A 86 24.20 11.24 5.55
CA SER A 86 23.43 11.84 4.45
C SER A 86 23.97 11.43 3.08
N ARG A 87 25.29 11.28 2.98
CA ARG A 87 26.00 10.85 1.78
C ARG A 87 25.57 9.46 1.29
N SER A 88 25.41 8.49 2.19
CA SER A 88 24.99 7.13 1.82
C SER A 88 23.56 7.11 1.29
N GLU A 89 22.68 7.94 1.86
CA GLU A 89 21.28 8.09 1.43
C GLU A 89 21.18 8.76 0.06
N GLU A 90 21.96 9.81 -0.20
CA GLU A 90 22.03 10.46 -1.52
C GLU A 90 22.46 9.49 -2.63
N ILE A 91 23.48 8.67 -2.37
CA ILE A 91 23.98 7.67 -3.32
C ILE A 91 22.89 6.63 -3.58
N LEU A 92 22.22 6.13 -2.54
CA LEU A 92 21.13 5.18 -2.66
C LEU A 92 19.96 5.75 -3.49
N ILE A 93 19.55 6.98 -3.19
CA ILE A 93 18.48 7.68 -3.94
C ILE A 93 18.86 7.82 -5.42
N LYS A 94 20.11 8.19 -5.73
CA LYS A 94 20.58 8.32 -7.10
C LYS A 94 20.53 6.99 -7.85
N THR A 95 20.96 5.90 -7.22
CA THR A 95 20.91 4.55 -7.80
C THR A 95 19.47 4.10 -8.03
N LEU A 96 18.57 4.30 -7.06
CA LEU A 96 17.16 3.95 -7.20
C LEU A 96 16.47 4.75 -8.31
N LYS A 97 16.73 6.06 -8.41
CA LYS A 97 16.20 6.90 -9.51
C LYS A 97 16.63 6.40 -10.88
N ARG A 98 17.90 6.01 -11.05
CA ARG A 98 18.38 5.40 -12.30
C ARG A 98 17.63 4.12 -12.63
N ARG A 99 17.47 3.23 -11.64
CA ARG A 99 16.76 1.97 -11.84
C ARG A 99 15.29 2.16 -12.23
N VAL A 100 14.61 3.14 -11.63
CA VAL A 100 13.23 3.50 -12.01
C VAL A 100 13.16 3.98 -13.45
N MET A 101 14.06 4.87 -13.88
CA MET A 101 14.09 5.35 -15.28
C MET A 101 14.35 4.23 -16.28
N GLU A 102 15.24 3.28 -15.95
CA GLU A 102 15.49 2.09 -16.79
C GLU A 102 14.22 1.24 -16.93
N LEU A 103 13.55 0.95 -15.81
CA LEU A 103 12.33 0.15 -15.79
C LEU A 103 11.18 0.85 -16.54
N GLU A 104 11.03 2.17 -16.40
CA GLU A 104 10.03 2.95 -17.15
C GLU A 104 10.30 2.93 -18.67
N LYS A 105 11.58 3.03 -19.08
CA LYS A 105 11.97 2.95 -20.49
C LYS A 105 11.68 1.55 -21.07
N GLU A 106 12.01 0.50 -20.32
CA GLU A 106 11.72 -0.87 -20.70
C GLU A 106 10.22 -1.12 -20.83
N ASN A 107 9.44 -0.64 -19.85
CA ASN A 107 7.98 -0.77 -19.87
C ASN A 107 7.36 -0.07 -21.08
N LYS A 108 7.83 1.14 -21.43
CA LYS A 108 7.40 1.86 -22.63
C LYS A 108 7.76 1.11 -23.92
N LYS A 109 8.95 0.48 -23.99
CA LYS A 109 9.35 -0.35 -25.12
C LYS A 109 8.42 -1.56 -25.27
N LEU A 110 8.12 -2.24 -24.17
CA LEU A 110 7.20 -3.38 -24.15
C LEU A 110 5.78 -2.98 -24.57
N GLN A 111 5.27 -1.85 -24.08
CA GLN A 111 3.97 -1.30 -24.50
C GLN A 111 3.91 -1.02 -26.00
N ASN A 112 4.96 -0.42 -26.58
CA ASN A 112 5.01 -0.18 -28.02
C ASN A 112 5.06 -1.48 -28.84
N GLN A 113 5.78 -2.51 -28.35
CA GLN A 113 5.82 -3.83 -28.98
C GLN A 113 4.45 -4.49 -28.95
N ILE A 114 3.76 -4.44 -27.81
CA ILE A 114 2.40 -4.95 -27.65
C ILE A 114 1.44 -4.23 -28.61
N GLN A 115 1.49 -2.90 -28.67
CA GLN A 115 0.66 -2.11 -29.59
C GLN A 115 0.88 -2.50 -31.05
N LYS A 116 2.15 -2.68 -31.46
CA LYS A 116 2.47 -3.12 -32.82
C LYS A 116 1.91 -4.51 -33.11
N LEU A 117 2.07 -5.46 -32.19
CA LEU A 117 1.54 -6.82 -32.34
C LEU A 117 0.01 -6.84 -32.43
N TYR A 118 -0.69 -6.02 -31.64
CA TYR A 118 -2.15 -5.86 -31.75
C TYR A 118 -2.56 -5.25 -33.09
N GLY A 119 -1.83 -4.26 -33.60
CA GLY A 119 -2.07 -3.70 -34.94
C GLY A 119 -1.84 -4.72 -36.04
N ASP A 120 -0.76 -5.50 -35.96
CA ASP A 120 -0.46 -6.58 -36.90
C ASP A 120 -1.49 -7.72 -36.85
N LEU A 121 -2.10 -7.97 -35.69
CA LEU A 121 -3.18 -8.94 -35.53
C LEU A 121 -4.49 -8.43 -36.15
N TYR A 122 -4.85 -7.16 -35.91
CA TYR A 122 -6.05 -6.54 -36.47
C TYR A 122 -5.99 -6.42 -37.99
N ASN A 123 -4.82 -6.10 -38.56
CA ASN A 123 -4.64 -6.02 -40.01
C ASN A 123 -4.64 -7.39 -40.71
N LYS A 124 -4.65 -8.50 -39.96
CA LYS A 124 -4.73 -9.87 -40.51
C LYS A 124 -6.14 -10.45 -40.51
N GLU A 125 -7.10 -9.80 -39.84
CA GLU A 125 -8.53 -10.10 -39.94
C GLU A 125 -9.17 -9.31 -41.10
#